data_AF-A0A5C6B4Q2-F1
#
_entry.id   AF-A0A5C6B4Q2-F1
#
_cell.length_a   1.000
_cell.length_b   1.000
_cell.length_c   1.000
_cell.angle_alpha   90.00
_cell.angle_beta   90.00
_cell.angle_gamma   90.00
#
_symmetry.space_group_name_H-M   'P 1'
#
loop_
_entity.id
_entity.type
_entity.pdbx_description
1 polymer ?
#
loop_
_entity_poly.entity_id
_entity_poly.type
_entity_poly.pdbx_seq_one_letter_code
_entity_poly.pdbx_strand_id
1 'polypeptide(L)'
;MVKPPIILYENGNVEFFGNLSDVICYVEPIDILNHEYVIYDSEGRIITLEVVNDRSAYGYYNLERVVLKSEGELLPKQLRENLIPFFARVLKDEGMSSKPLEELIHIGIDFFGVDCE
;
A
#
# COMPACT_ATOMS: atom_id res chain seq x y z
N MET A 1 -14.18 5.74 -3.52
CA MET A 1 -13.97 4.31 -3.80
C MET A 1 -12.46 4.15 -3.83
N VAL A 2 -11.91 3.36 -2.91
CA VAL A 2 -10.45 3.24 -2.80
C VAL A 2 -9.91 2.54 -4.04
N LYS A 3 -9.01 3.23 -4.73
CA LYS A 3 -8.34 2.72 -5.93
C LYS A 3 -7.23 1.72 -5.53
N PRO A 4 -6.69 0.92 -6.47
CA PRO A 4 -5.63 -0.04 -6.20
C PRO A 4 -4.54 0.52 -5.27
N PRO A 5 -4.38 -0.02 -4.05
CA PRO A 5 -3.42 0.49 -3.10
C PRO A 5 -1.99 0.08 -3.40
N ILE A 6 -1.06 0.85 -2.86
CA ILE A 6 0.38 0.68 -2.99
C ILE A 6 1.01 0.90 -1.62
N ILE A 7 1.77 -0.07 -1.11
CA ILE A 7 2.52 0.06 0.13
C ILE A 7 3.96 0.46 -0.23
N LEU A 8 4.47 1.51 0.43
CA LEU A 8 5.86 1.95 0.34
C LEU A 8 6.54 1.76 1.69
N TYR A 9 7.57 0.92 1.73
CA TYR A 9 8.39 0.67 2.91
C TYR A 9 9.55 1.66 3.02
N GLU A 10 10.07 1.86 4.23
CA GLU A 10 11.22 2.76 4.49
C GLU A 10 12.47 2.41 3.66
N ASN A 11 12.65 1.13 3.33
CA ASN A 11 13.78 0.65 2.52
C ASN A 11 13.60 0.87 1.00
N GLY A 12 12.51 1.52 0.58
CA GLY A 12 12.16 1.77 -0.82
C GLY A 12 11.62 0.56 -1.57
N ASN A 13 11.27 -0.53 -0.87
CA ASN A 13 10.45 -1.59 -1.44
C ASN A 13 9.01 -1.13 -1.60
N VAL A 14 8.34 -1.70 -2.59
CA VAL A 14 6.98 -1.35 -2.96
C VAL A 14 6.19 -2.62 -3.20
N GLU A 15 4.96 -2.64 -2.73
CA GLU A 15 3.98 -3.68 -3.02
C GLU A 15 2.74 -3.06 -3.65
N PHE A 16 2.15 -3.77 -4.61
CA PHE A 16 1.00 -3.31 -5.39
C PHE A 16 -0.17 -4.26 -5.14
N PHE A 17 -1.36 -3.69 -4.93
CA PHE A 17 -2.55 -4.46 -4.60
C PHE A 17 -3.68 -4.11 -5.56
N GLY A 18 -4.47 -5.11 -5.95
CA GLY A 18 -5.64 -4.89 -6.80
C GLY A 18 -6.75 -4.13 -6.06
N ASN A 19 -6.89 -4.36 -4.76
CA ASN A 19 -7.89 -3.70 -3.93
C ASN A 19 -7.47 -3.53 -2.45
N LEU A 20 -8.25 -2.74 -1.70
CA LEU A 20 -7.97 -2.46 -0.28
C LEU A 20 -8.15 -3.67 0.64
N SER A 21 -9.01 -4.63 0.29
CA SER A 21 -9.22 -5.82 1.10
C SER A 21 -7.97 -6.69 1.14
N ASP A 22 -7.27 -6.79 0.01
CA ASP A 22 -6.00 -7.53 -0.09
C ASP A 22 -4.96 -6.92 0.85
N VAL A 23 -4.84 -5.59 0.87
CA VAL A 23 -3.98 -4.88 1.82
C VAL A 23 -4.34 -5.20 3.27
N ILE A 24 -5.62 -5.08 3.62
CA ILE A 24 -6.10 -5.29 5.00
C ILE A 24 -5.81 -6.72 5.47
N CYS A 25 -5.85 -7.68 4.56
CA CYS A 25 -5.53 -9.09 4.83
C CYS A 25 -4.02 -9.34 4.89
N TYR A 26 -3.25 -8.63 4.07
CA TYR A 26 -1.80 -8.79 3.96
C TYR A 26 -1.02 -8.19 5.13
N VAL A 27 -1.42 -7.02 5.61
CA VAL A 27 -0.64 -6.27 6.61
C VAL A 27 -0.81 -6.82 8.02
N GLU A 28 0.28 -6.89 8.78
CA GLU A 28 0.21 -7.26 10.19
C GLU A 28 -0.18 -6.05 11.06
N PRO A 29 -1.03 -6.22 12.09
CA PRO A 29 -1.37 -5.14 13.02
C PRO A 29 -0.15 -4.44 13.63
N ILE A 30 0.93 -5.19 13.89
CA ILE A 30 2.14 -4.64 14.50
C ILE A 30 2.86 -3.65 13.57
N ASP A 31 2.89 -3.91 12.27
CA ASP A 31 3.54 -3.03 11.28
C ASP A 31 2.83 -1.68 11.20
N ILE A 32 1.49 -1.69 11.32
CA ILE A 32 0.67 -0.47 11.37
C ILE A 32 1.00 0.35 12.62
N LEU A 33 1.11 -0.31 13.76
CA LEU A 33 1.38 0.34 15.05
C LEU A 33 2.81 0.91 15.10
N ASN A 34 3.75 0.27 14.42
CA ASN A 34 5.14 0.71 14.32
C ASN A 34 5.37 1.75 13.21
N HIS A 35 4.36 2.02 12.36
CA HIS A 35 4.47 2.93 11.21
C HIS A 35 5.56 2.54 10.20
N GLU A 36 5.71 1.24 9.90
CA GLU A 36 6.82 0.72 9.07
C GLU A 36 6.69 1.06 7.56
N TYR A 37 5.55 1.58 7.15
CA TYR A 37 5.26 1.91 5.76
C TYR A 37 4.26 3.05 5.62
N VAL A 38 4.16 3.58 4.40
CA VAL A 38 3.12 4.51 3.96
C VAL A 38 2.29 3.85 2.87
N ILE A 39 0.97 3.92 2.97
CA ILE A 39 0.06 3.40 1.95
C ILE A 39 -0.45 4.56 1.10
N TYR A 40 -0.43 4.38 -0.21
CA TYR A 40 -1.04 5.27 -1.19
C TYR A 40 -2.13 4.53 -1.97
N ASP A 41 -3.12 5.24 -2.50
CA ASP A 41 -3.90 4.74 -3.63
C ASP A 41 -3.18 5.03 -4.97
N SER A 42 -3.74 4.54 -6.07
CA SER A 42 -3.16 4.74 -7.40
C SER A 42 -3.15 6.19 -7.91
N GLU A 43 -3.86 7.11 -7.26
CA GLU A 43 -3.78 8.55 -7.52
C GLU A 43 -2.70 9.24 -6.67
N GLY A 44 -2.09 8.53 -5.72
CA GLY A 44 -1.14 9.08 -4.76
C GLY A 44 -1.80 9.67 -3.52
N ARG A 45 -3.04 9.33 -3.21
CA ARG A 45 -3.69 9.70 -1.95
C ARG A 45 -3.18 8.82 -0.82
N ILE A 46 -2.77 9.43 0.30
CA ILE A 46 -2.39 8.65 1.49
C ILE A 46 -3.61 7.91 2.05
N ILE A 47 -3.45 6.63 2.32
CA ILE A 47 -4.41 5.78 3.02
C ILE A 47 -3.88 5.51 4.43
N THR A 48 -4.71 5.77 5.44
CA THR A 48 -4.39 5.43 6.82
C THR A 48 -5.22 4.25 7.27
N LEU A 49 -4.55 3.20 7.75
CA LEU A 49 -5.18 2.07 8.43
C LEU A 49 -5.09 2.24 9.94
N GLU A 50 -5.97 1.56 10.67
CA GLU A 50 -5.90 1.43 12.11
C GLU A 50 -6.21 0.01 12.58
N VAL A 51 -5.65 -0.34 13.74
CA VAL A 51 -5.94 -1.60 14.42
C VAL A 51 -7.07 -1.36 15.43
N VAL A 52 -8.19 -2.05 15.23
CA VAL A 52 -9.29 -2.07 16.18
C VAL A 52 -9.29 -3.38 16.94
N ASN A 53 -9.55 -3.29 18.25
CA ASN A 53 -9.72 -4.47 19.11
C ASN A 53 -11.20 -4.82 19.18
N ASP A 54 -11.57 -5.98 18.65
CA ASP A 54 -12.89 -6.55 18.84
C ASP A 54 -12.85 -7.55 19.99
N ARG A 55 -13.77 -7.39 20.95
CA ARG A 55 -13.93 -8.37 22.02
C ARG A 55 -14.87 -9.44 21.50
N SER A 56 -14.40 -10.69 21.48
CA SER A 56 -15.32 -11.81 21.24
C SER A 56 -16.54 -11.71 22.17
N ALA A 57 -17.71 -12.11 21.67
CA ALA A 57 -18.98 -12.04 22.42
C ALA A 57 -18.94 -12.75 23.79
N TYR A 58 -17.94 -13.62 24.00
CA TYR A 58 -17.72 -14.36 25.23
C TYR A 58 -16.49 -13.90 26.04
N GLY A 59 -15.78 -12.86 25.58
CA GLY A 59 -14.69 -12.21 26.32
C GLY A 59 -13.40 -13.03 26.47
N TYR A 60 -13.26 -14.15 25.75
CA TYR A 60 -12.14 -15.09 25.93
C TYR A 60 -10.86 -14.68 25.19
N TYR A 61 -10.97 -13.87 24.14
CA TYR A 61 -9.84 -13.38 23.35
C TYR A 61 -10.16 -12.02 22.72
N ASN A 62 -9.11 -11.19 22.60
CA ASN A 62 -9.11 -9.97 21.81
C ASN A 62 -8.76 -10.35 20.37
N LEU A 63 -9.63 -10.00 19.42
CA LEU A 63 -9.33 -10.10 18.00
C LEU A 63 -8.88 -8.71 17.54
N GLU A 64 -7.64 -8.62 17.08
CA GLU A 64 -7.19 -7.43 16.37
C GLU A 64 -7.66 -7.50 14.92
N ARG A 65 -8.23 -6.40 14.42
CA ARG A 65 -8.63 -6.26 13.04
C ARG A 65 -8.08 -4.96 12.47
N VAL A 66 -7.57 -5.02 11.26
CA VAL A 66 -7.15 -3.85 10.50
C VAL A 66 -8.35 -3.26 9.77
N VAL A 67 -8.54 -1.95 9.85
CA VAL A 67 -9.61 -1.24 9.13
C VAL A 67 -9.08 0.04 8.50
N LEU A 68 -9.75 0.50 7.45
CA LEU A 68 -9.54 1.83 6.90
C LEU A 68 -9.97 2.89 7.90
N LYS A 69 -9.05 3.77 8.28
CA LYS A 69 -9.33 4.92 9.14
C LYS A 69 -9.75 6.14 8.33
N SER A 70 -8.93 6.51 7.35
CA SER A 70 -9.10 7.76 6.60
C SER A 70 -8.33 7.77 5.29
N GLU A 71 -8.79 8.59 4.36
CA GLU A 71 -8.05 8.98 3.16
C GLU A 71 -7.54 10.43 3.33
N GLY A 72 -6.26 10.65 3.04
CA GLY A 72 -5.55 11.87 3.38
C GLY A 72 -5.15 12.73 2.18
N GLU A 73 -3.97 13.33 2.30
CA GLU A 73 -3.38 14.23 1.30
C GLU A 73 -3.11 13.52 -0.03
N LEU A 74 -3.27 14.26 -1.13
CA LEU A 74 -3.00 13.79 -2.49
C LEU A 74 -1.58 14.19 -2.91
N LEU A 75 -0.68 13.22 -2.99
CA LEU A 75 0.76 13.40 -3.22
C LEU A 75 1.29 12.57 -4.42
N PRO A 76 0.71 12.72 -5.64
CA PRO A 76 1.06 11.91 -6.81
C PRO A 76 2.54 12.06 -7.21
N LYS A 77 3.10 13.26 -7.05
CA LYS A 77 4.50 13.52 -7.37
C LYS A 77 5.43 12.72 -6.45
N GLN A 78 5.14 12.69 -5.15
CA GLN A 78 5.93 11.96 -4.18
C GLN A 78 5.84 10.45 -4.42
N LEU A 79 4.64 9.92 -4.64
CA LEU A 79 4.47 8.51 -5.00
C LEU A 79 5.30 8.17 -6.23
N ARG A 80 5.19 8.96 -7.30
CA ARG A 80 5.98 8.77 -8.52
C ARG A 80 7.49 8.79 -8.27
N GLU A 81 7.98 9.74 -7.49
CA GLU A 81 9.40 9.88 -7.15
C GLU A 81 9.93 8.67 -6.36
N ASN A 82 9.09 8.00 -5.57
CA ASN A 82 9.44 6.76 -4.88
C ASN A 82 9.38 5.51 -5.79
N LEU A 83 8.44 5.47 -6.74
CA LEU A 83 8.29 4.34 -7.66
C LEU A 83 9.43 4.23 -8.66
N ILE A 84 9.95 5.37 -9.15
CA ILE A 84 11.01 5.37 -10.18
C ILE A 84 12.28 4.62 -9.71
N PRO A 85 12.86 4.91 -8.52
CA PRO A 85 13.99 4.16 -8.00
C PRO A 85 13.69 2.67 -7.80
N PHE A 86 12.48 2.32 -7.35
CA PHE A 86 12.07 0.93 -7.19
C PHE A 86 12.12 0.19 -8.53
N PHE A 87 11.47 0.71 -9.57
CA PHE A 87 11.48 0.07 -10.88
C PHE A 87 12.86 0.06 -11.53
N ALA A 88 13.64 1.13 -11.38
CA ALA A 88 15.02 1.17 -11.87
C ALA A 88 15.88 0.06 -11.23
N ARG A 89 15.66 -0.24 -9.94
CA ARG A 89 16.37 -1.30 -9.22
C ARG A 89 15.91 -2.70 -9.65
N VAL A 90 14.61 -2.93 -9.77
CA VAL A 90 14.04 -4.27 -10.00
C VAL A 90 14.02 -4.66 -11.47
N LEU A 91 13.64 -3.74 -12.36
CA LEU A 91 13.54 -3.98 -13.80
C LEU A 91 14.81 -3.62 -14.58
N LYS A 92 15.75 -2.89 -13.94
CA LYS A 92 16.99 -2.39 -14.59
C LYS A 92 16.69 -1.55 -15.84
N ASP A 93 15.57 -0.82 -15.83
CA ASP A 93 15.10 0.02 -16.93
C ASP A 93 15.15 1.51 -16.53
N GLU A 94 15.97 2.28 -17.24
CA GLU A 94 16.12 3.73 -17.03
C GLU A 94 14.95 4.55 -17.62
N GLY A 95 14.15 3.93 -18.51
CA GLY A 95 13.00 4.54 -19.17
C GLY A 95 11.82 4.85 -18.23
N MET A 96 11.84 4.31 -17.00
CA MET A 96 10.79 4.50 -15.99
C MET A 96 10.60 5.96 -15.61
N SER A 97 11.69 6.75 -15.64
CA SER A 97 11.68 8.18 -15.34
C SER A 97 10.85 9.02 -16.32
N SER A 98 10.56 8.51 -17.53
CA SER A 98 9.76 9.20 -18.55
C SER A 98 8.26 8.88 -18.47
N LYS A 99 7.89 7.81 -17.77
CA LYS A 99 6.50 7.33 -17.70
C LYS A 99 5.65 8.18 -16.74
N PRO A 100 4.36 8.42 -17.05
CA PRO A 100 3.41 9.02 -16.11
C PRO A 100 3.13 8.06 -14.95
N LEU A 101 2.63 8.60 -13.82
CA LEU A 101 2.32 7.81 -12.63
C LEU A 101 1.38 6.63 -12.94
N GLU A 102 0.30 6.89 -13.67
CA GLU A 102 -0.70 5.87 -14.04
C GLU A 102 -0.07 4.66 -14.74
N GLU A 103 0.86 4.89 -15.67
CA GLU A 103 1.57 3.80 -16.36
C GLU A 103 2.50 3.04 -15.42
N LEU A 104 3.17 3.73 -14.49
CA LEU A 104 3.97 3.08 -13.46
C LEU A 104 3.11 2.19 -12.55
N ILE A 105 1.89 2.64 -12.21
CA ILE A 105 0.97 1.83 -11.40
C ILE A 105 0.53 0.59 -12.16
N HIS A 106 0.16 0.73 -13.44
CA HIS A 106 -0.24 -0.43 -14.26
C HIS A 106 0.88 -1.46 -14.36
N ILE A 107 2.11 -1.02 -14.62
CA ILE A 107 3.29 -1.90 -14.61
C ILE A 107 3.45 -2.56 -13.23
N GLY A 108 3.28 -1.80 -12.15
CA GLY A 108 3.36 -2.33 -10.80
C GLY A 108 2.37 -3.47 -10.53
N ILE A 109 1.10 -3.23 -10.83
CA ILE A 109 0.03 -4.20 -10.62
C ILE A 109 0.21 -5.43 -11.53
N ASP A 110 0.50 -5.23 -12.82
CA ASP A 110 0.58 -6.32 -13.79
C ASP A 110 1.75 -7.28 -13.53
N PHE A 111 2.86 -6.79 -12.97
CA PHE A 111 4.07 -7.58 -12.74
C PHE A 111 4.28 -8.00 -11.28
N PHE A 112 3.77 -7.23 -10.32
CA PHE A 112 4.06 -7.39 -8.88
C PHE A 112 2.80 -7.38 -8.01
N GLY A 113 1.61 -7.49 -8.60
CA GLY A 113 0.34 -7.53 -7.87
C GLY A 113 0.32 -8.63 -6.81
N VAL A 114 -0.09 -8.25 -5.60
CA VAL A 114 -0.29 -9.15 -4.46
C VAL A 114 -1.79 -9.31 -4.24
N ASP A 115 -2.22 -10.57 -4.18
CA ASP A 115 -3.58 -10.97 -3.85
C ASP A 115 -3.56 -11.76 -2.52
N CYS A 116 -4.53 -11.50 -1.65
CA CYS A 116 -4.72 -12.29 -0.43
C CYS A 116 -5.81 -13.34 -0.72
N GLU A 117 -5.44 -14.63 -0.81
CA GLU A 117 -6.35 -15.76 -1.03
C GLU A 117 -7.14 -16.16 0.24
#